data_AF-M0DXD9-F1
#
_entry.id   AF-M0DXD9-F1
#
_cell.length_a   1.000
_cell.length_b   1.000
_cell.length_c   1.000
_cell.angle_alpha   90.00
_cell.angle_beta   90.00
_cell.angle_gamma   90.00
#
_symmetry.space_group_name_H-M   'P 1'
#
loop_
_entity.id
_entity.type
_entity.pdbx_description
1 polymer ?
#
loop_
_entity_poly.entity_id
_entity_poly.type
_entity_poly.pdbx_seq_one_letter_code
_entity_poly.pdbx_strand_id
1 'polypeptide(L)' 'MSDHTPSTEKPLTEVIVGIVEHNRGYPKPNIGVVLSHADRDTEGLGDALDQLVEEGRIVEHNGGYWLPEHAPDNL' A
#
# COMPACT_ATOMS: atom_id res chain seq x y z
N MET A 1 -3.35 30.05 5.34
CA MET A 1 -4.12 28.82 5.11
C MET A 1 -3.30 28.06 4.08
N SER A 2 -2.69 26.95 4.48
CA SER A 2 -1.80 26.21 3.58
C SER A 2 -2.67 25.55 2.52
N ASP A 3 -2.49 25.96 1.27
CA ASP A 3 -3.02 25.26 0.10
C ASP A 3 -2.40 23.86 0.05
N HIS A 4 -3.03 22.91 0.74
CA HIS A 4 -2.77 21.50 0.51
C HIS A 4 -3.47 21.17 -0.81
N THR A 5 -2.72 21.25 -1.90
CA THR A 5 -3.10 20.62 -3.16
C THR A 5 -3.41 19.16 -2.84
N PRO A 6 -4.65 18.69 -3.00
CA PRO A 6 -4.94 17.27 -2.83
C PRO A 6 -4.05 16.55 -3.86
N SER A 7 -3.25 15.59 -3.43
CA SER A 7 -2.39 14.83 -4.33
C SER A 7 -3.29 13.86 -5.11
N THR A 8 -4.07 14.37 -6.07
CA THR A 8 -5.15 13.65 -6.77
C THR A 8 -4.68 12.87 -8.00
N GLU A 9 -3.37 12.62 -8.20
CA GLU A 9 -2.92 12.14 -9.52
C GLU A 9 -2.45 10.68 -9.58
N LYS A 10 -2.03 10.07 -8.47
CA LYS A 10 -1.57 8.67 -8.50
C LYS A 10 -2.72 7.68 -8.22
N PRO A 11 -2.86 6.59 -9.01
CA PRO A 11 -3.77 5.49 -8.71
C PRO A 11 -3.53 4.92 -7.31
N LEU A 12 -4.57 4.40 -6.66
CA LEU A 12 -4.48 3.83 -5.32
C LEU A 12 -3.41 2.72 -5.24
N THR A 13 -3.34 1.86 -6.26
CA THR A 13 -2.34 0.79 -6.37
C THR A 13 -0.90 1.32 -6.38
N GLU A 14 -0.63 2.41 -7.10
CA GLU A 14 0.70 3.06 -7.13
C GLU A 14 1.08 3.66 -5.77
N VAL A 15 0.09 4.20 -5.05
CA VAL A 15 0.33 4.72 -3.70
C VAL A 15 0.63 3.58 -2.73
N ILE A 16 -0.13 2.48 -2.79
CA ILE A 16 0.10 1.30 -1.95
C ILE A 16 1.48 0.71 -2.20
N VAL A 17 1.91 0.58 -3.46
CA VAL A 17 3.25 0.09 -3.81
C VAL A 17 4.33 0.98 -3.16
N GLY A 18 4.20 2.31 -3.24
CA GLY A 18 5.14 3.22 -2.58
C GLY A 18 5.11 3.11 -1.05
N ILE A 19 3.95 2.86 -0.44
CA ILE A 19 3.85 2.62 1.00
C ILE A 19 4.58 1.33 1.38
N VAL A 20 4.36 0.24 0.64
CA VAL A 20 4.97 -1.09 0.88
C VAL A 20 6.48 -1.07 0.65
N GLU A 21 6.95 -0.35 -0.37
CA GLU A 21 8.37 -0.14 -0.64
C GLU A 21 9.09 0.50 0.56
N HIS A 22 8.47 1.54 1.13
CA HIS A 22 9.05 2.31 2.24
C HIS A 22 8.82 1.65 3.62
N ASN A 23 7.68 0.97 3.80
CA ASN A 23 7.25 0.36 5.05
C ASN A 23 7.08 -1.15 4.89
N ARG A 24 8.20 -1.84 4.68
CA ARG A 24 8.28 -3.28 4.43
C ARG A 24 7.60 -4.08 5.54
N GLY A 25 6.68 -4.96 5.16
CA GLY A 25 5.94 -5.82 6.08
C GLY A 25 4.82 -5.11 6.83
N TYR A 26 4.41 -3.92 6.40
CA TYR A 26 3.25 -3.26 7.00
C TYR A 26 1.98 -4.09 6.81
N PRO A 27 1.17 -4.28 7.86
CA PRO A 27 -0.11 -4.92 7.73
C PRO A 27 -1.15 -3.96 7.13
N LYS A 28 -2.20 -4.51 6.52
CA LYS A 28 -3.30 -3.75 5.89
C LYS A 28 -3.84 -2.58 6.75
N PRO A 29 -4.08 -2.73 8.08
CA PRO A 29 -4.55 -1.62 8.91
C PRO A 29 -3.58 -0.43 8.94
N ASN A 30 -2.28 -0.69 8.95
CA ASN A 30 -1.27 0.37 8.97
C ASN A 30 -1.18 1.09 7.62
N ILE A 31 -1.33 0.36 6.51
CA ILE A 31 -1.45 0.95 5.17
C ILE A 31 -2.68 1.85 5.10
N GLY A 32 -3.81 1.42 5.66
CA GLY A 32 -5.04 2.22 5.76
C GLY A 32 -4.84 3.51 6.57
N VAL A 33 -4.12 3.46 7.70
CA VAL A 33 -3.78 4.66 8.48
C VAL A 33 -2.94 5.65 7.67
N VAL A 34 -1.93 5.15 6.93
CA VAL A 34 -1.09 6.00 6.07
C VAL A 34 -1.91 6.68 4.97
N LEU A 35 -2.83 5.95 4.34
CA LEU A 35 -3.74 6.50 3.34
C LEU A 35 -4.68 7.55 3.93
N SER A 36 -5.26 7.28 5.11
CA SER A 36 -6.13 8.23 5.80
C SER A 36 -5.41 9.52 6.19
N HIS A 37 -4.15 9.46 6.65
CA HIS A 37 -3.35 10.65 6.90
C HIS A 37 -3.01 11.46 5.64
N ALA A 38 -3.07 10.83 4.47
CA ALA A 38 -2.90 11.49 3.18
C ALA A 38 -4.23 12.00 2.58
N ASP A 39 -5.31 12.05 3.38
CA ASP A 39 -6.67 12.38 2.96
C ASP A 39 -7.14 11.56 1.75
N ARG A 40 -6.69 10.31 1.66
CA ARG A 40 -7.10 9.37 0.61
C ARG A 40 -8.15 8.40 1.10
N ASP A 41 -9.05 8.08 0.18
CA ASP A 41 -10.04 7.05 0.42
C ASP A 41 -9.38 5.69 0.65
N THR A 42 -9.92 4.95 1.60
CA THR A 42 -9.50 3.60 1.97
C THR A 42 -10.54 2.56 1.54
N GLU A 43 -11.68 3.01 1.02
CA GLU A 43 -12.65 2.16 0.34
C GLU A 43 -11.94 1.48 -0.86
N GLY A 44 -12.00 0.15 -0.92
CA GLY A 44 -11.27 -0.64 -1.92
C GLY A 44 -9.80 -0.93 -1.61
N LEU A 45 -9.27 -0.57 -0.42
CA LEU A 45 -7.90 -0.95 -0.03
C LEU A 45 -7.70 -2.48 -0.05
N GLY A 46 -8.73 -3.25 0.33
CA GLY A 46 -8.68 -4.72 0.22
C GLY A 46 -8.48 -5.17 -1.22
N ASP A 47 -9.40 -4.76 -2.09
CA ASP A 47 -9.38 -5.15 -3.50
C ASP A 47 -8.09 -4.69 -4.21
N ALA A 48 -7.57 -3.52 -3.87
CA ALA A 48 -6.32 -3.01 -4.42
C ALA A 48 -5.10 -3.82 -3.96
N LEU A 49 -5.07 -4.28 -2.70
CA LEU A 49 -4.02 -5.18 -2.21
C LEU A 49 -4.11 -6.55 -2.88
N ASP A 50 -5.31 -7.11 -2.99
CA ASP A 50 -5.55 -8.40 -3.63
C ASP A 50 -5.13 -8.35 -5.11
N GLN A 51 -5.52 -7.30 -5.84
CA GLN A 51 -5.07 -7.06 -7.22
C GLN A 51 -3.54 -7.00 -7.33
N LEU A 52 -2.86 -6.28 -6.44
CA LEU A 52 -1.40 -6.15 -6.49
C LEU A 52 -0.68 -7.48 -6.19
N VAL A 53 -1.26 -8.33 -5.33
CA VAL A 53 -0.76 -9.68 -5.06
C VAL A 53 -0.99 -10.58 -6.26
N GLU A 54 -2.17 -10.55 -6.88
CA GLU A 54 -2.48 -11.30 -8.10
C GLU A 54 -1.57 -10.91 -9.28
N GLU A 55 -1.26 -9.62 -9.41
CA GLU A 55 -0.31 -9.10 -10.41
C GLU A 55 1.16 -9.43 -10.08
N GLY A 56 1.44 -9.97 -8.89
CA GLY A 56 2.79 -10.26 -8.40
C GLY A 56 3.64 -9.01 -8.13
N ARG A 57 3.00 -7.84 -7.98
CA ARG A 57 3.66 -6.56 -7.71
C ARG A 57 4.02 -6.40 -6.24
N ILE A 58 3.26 -7.04 -5.35
CA ILE A 58 3.56 -7.18 -3.93
C ILE A 58 3.34 -8.64 -3.52
N VAL A 59 3.85 -9.02 -2.35
CA VAL A 59 3.61 -10.33 -1.73
C VAL A 59 3.01 -10.11 -0.34
N GLU A 60 1.98 -10.89 -0.02
CA GLU A 60 1.41 -10.99 1.33
C GLU A 60 2.03 -12.18 2.06
N HIS A 61 2.42 -11.96 3.32
CA HIS A 61 2.93 -13.03 4.18
C HIS A 61 2.76 -12.68 5.66
N ASN A 62 2.22 -13.62 6.44
CA ASN A 62 1.94 -13.39 7.87
C ASN A 62 1.17 -12.08 8.15
N GLY A 63 0.29 -11.66 7.24
CA GLY A 63 -0.50 -10.43 7.36
C GLY A 63 0.23 -9.14 7.05
N GLY A 64 1.51 -9.19 6.64
CA GLY A 64 2.29 -8.06 6.14
C GLY A 64 2.40 -8.06 4.61
N TYR A 65 2.81 -6.94 4.04
CA TYR A 65 3.03 -6.80 2.59
C TYR A 65 4.46 -6.33 2.27
N TRP A 66 5.06 -6.91 1.23
CA TRP A 66 6.40 -6.57 0.73
C TRP A 66 6.41 -6.44 -0.79
N LEU A 67 7.39 -5.71 -1.33
CA LEU A 67 7.78 -5.94 -2.73
C LEU A 67 8.43 -7.33 -2.85
N PRO A 68 8.29 -8.04 -3.99
CA PRO A 68 8.88 -9.37 -4.17
C PRO A 68 10.39 -9.42 -3.87
N GLU A 69 11.13 -8.38 -4.24
CA GLU A 69 12.58 -8.24 -4.00
C GLU A 69 12.97 -7.96 -2.54
N HIS A 70 12.01 -7.55 -1.70
CA HIS A 70 12.20 -7.21 -0.30
C HIS A 70 11.54 -8.19 0.65
N ALA A 71 10.80 -9.15 0.12
CA ALA A 71 10.16 -10.16 0.93
C ALA A 71 11.22 -11.06 1.57
N PRO A 72 10.99 -11.53 2.81
CA PRO A 72 11.96 -12.37 3.48
C PRO A 72 12.12 -13.72 2.75
N ASP A 73 13.33 -14.27 2.74
CA ASP A 73 13.68 -15.50 1.98
C ASP A 73 12.87 -16.75 2.38
N ASN A 74 12.06 -16.67 3.44
CA ASN A 74 11.27 -17.75 4.01
C ASN A 74 9.77 -17.69 3.66
N LEU A 75 9.40 -16.97 2.59
CA LEU A 75 8.09 -17.04 1.97
C LEU A 75 7.72 -18.45 1.48
#